data_AF-A0A835GPM1-F1
#
_entry.id   AF-A0A835GPM1-F1
#
_cell.length_a   1.000
_cell.length_b   1.000
_cell.length_c   1.000
_cell.angle_alpha   90.00
_cell.angle_beta   90.00
_cell.angle_gamma   90.00
#
_symmetry.space_group_name_H-M   'P 1'
#
loop_
_entity.id
_entity.type
_entity.pdbx_description
1 polymer ?
#
loop_
_entity_poly.entity_id
_entity_poly.type
_entity_poly.pdbx_seq_one_letter_code
_entity_poly.pdbx_strand_id
1 'polypeptide(L)'
;MMSARNFRERLIDEVKKYPVLYDTQHEHHRDIDVRDRCWLEISERLGANSEVLKREWKILRDSMRQALKRSKTGATTKSGLPCKKWHFQNRMAFVLPYMTIRRSQRAVKSSIKVDDMEVGSEHEREPEAWLPGHQASSDHDSLDLFFASVCQSTKRLPRKYQSSVKRQVLDALLRVEEEWEMEQTESKAEVNKDFD
;
A
#
# COMPACT_ATOMS: atom_id res chain seq x y z
N MET A 1 13.59 -7.65 25.73
CA MET A 1 12.98 -7.13 24.48
C MET A 1 11.67 -7.85 24.24
N MET A 2 10.61 -7.14 23.82
CA MET A 2 9.37 -7.80 23.42
C MET A 2 9.60 -8.58 22.13
N SER A 3 9.20 -9.85 22.09
CA SER A 3 9.23 -10.65 20.86
C SER A 3 8.33 -10.00 19.80
N ALA A 4 8.75 -10.02 18.53
CA ALA A 4 7.96 -9.54 17.40
C ALA A 4 6.57 -10.19 17.33
N ARG A 5 6.43 -11.44 17.81
CA ARG A 5 5.12 -12.11 17.95
C ARG A 5 4.24 -11.38 18.96
N ASN A 6 4.74 -11.14 20.17
CA ASN A 6 3.98 -10.48 21.23
C ASN A 6 3.62 -9.05 20.84
N PHE A 7 4.51 -8.35 20.14
CA PHE A 7 4.22 -7.02 19.59
C PHE A 7 3.04 -7.05 18.63
N ARG A 8 3.02 -8.00 17.68
CA ARG A 8 1.91 -8.18 16.73
C ARG A 8 0.60 -8.55 17.43
N GLU A 9 0.63 -9.39 18.47
CA GLU A 9 -0.56 -9.70 19.26
C GLU A 9 -1.15 -8.47 19.93
N ARG A 10 -0.31 -7.66 20.59
CA ARG A 10 -0.75 -6.41 21.22
C ARG A 10 -1.27 -5.41 20.20
N LEU A 11 -0.64 -5.31 19.02
CA LEU A 11 -1.14 -4.48 17.92
C LEU A 11 -2.54 -4.91 17.49
N ILE A 12 -2.78 -6.21 17.31
CA ILE A 12 -4.11 -6.72 16.93
C ILE A 12 -5.15 -6.39 18.00
N ASP A 13 -4.80 -6.56 19.27
CA ASP A 13 -5.70 -6.30 20.40
C ASP A 13 -6.04 -4.81 20.52
N GLU A 14 -5.08 -3.91 20.29
CA GLU A 14 -5.37 -2.47 20.27
C GLU A 14 -6.21 -2.08 19.06
N VAL A 15 -5.85 -2.53 17.85
CA VAL A 15 -6.61 -2.21 16.62
C VAL A 15 -8.06 -2.71 16.72
N LYS A 16 -8.29 -3.85 17.37
CA LYS A 16 -9.65 -4.39 17.59
C LYS A 16 -10.59 -3.41 18.28
N LYS A 17 -10.07 -2.54 19.16
CA LYS A 17 -10.84 -1.54 19.90
C LYS A 17 -11.34 -0.38 19.03
N TYR A 18 -10.81 -0.22 17.82
CA TYR A 18 -11.13 0.88 16.92
C TYR A 18 -11.76 0.38 15.61
N PRO A 19 -13.09 0.16 15.57
CA PRO A 19 -13.81 -0.28 14.37
C PRO A 19 -13.52 0.56 13.13
N VAL A 20 -13.33 1.87 13.28
CA VAL A 20 -12.99 2.80 12.19
C VAL A 20 -11.76 2.38 11.36
N LEU A 21 -10.84 1.59 11.94
CA LEU A 21 -9.63 1.13 11.26
C LEU A 21 -9.87 -0.06 10.30
N TYR A 22 -10.94 -0.83 10.49
CA TYR A 22 -11.15 -2.10 9.78
C TYR A 22 -12.58 -2.31 9.25
N ASP A 23 -13.58 -1.65 9.83
CA ASP A 23 -14.96 -1.70 9.40
C ASP A 23 -15.19 -0.74 8.24
N THR A 24 -15.46 -1.29 7.06
CA THR A 24 -15.72 -0.52 5.84
C THR A 24 -17.10 0.13 5.80
N GLN A 25 -18.03 -0.28 6.67
CA GLN A 25 -19.37 0.27 6.82
C GLN A 25 -19.44 1.36 7.90
N HIS A 26 -18.38 1.56 8.68
CA HIS A 26 -18.35 2.58 9.72
C HIS A 26 -18.41 3.98 9.12
N GLU A 27 -19.25 4.85 9.70
CA GLU A 27 -19.52 6.22 9.22
C GLU A 27 -18.22 7.01 8.98
N HIS A 28 -17.31 6.96 9.95
CA HIS A 28 -16.01 7.65 9.88
C HIS A 28 -14.89 6.86 9.18
N HIS A 29 -15.14 5.70 8.56
CA HIS A 29 -14.07 4.93 7.91
C HIS A 29 -13.41 5.67 6.73
N ARG A 30 -14.21 6.49 6.04
CA ARG A 30 -13.75 7.35 4.92
C ARG A 30 -13.01 8.60 5.39
N ASP A 31 -13.16 8.95 6.67
CA ASP A 31 -12.48 10.10 7.26
C ASP A 31 -11.04 9.72 7.61
N ILE A 32 -10.10 10.36 6.91
CA ILE A 32 -8.67 10.13 7.09
C ILE A 32 -8.23 10.63 8.46
N ASP A 33 -8.78 11.74 8.93
CA ASP A 33 -8.34 12.43 10.14
C ASP A 33 -8.78 11.66 11.39
N VAL A 34 -9.99 11.10 11.38
CA VAL A 34 -10.45 10.20 12.44
C VAL A 34 -9.57 8.95 12.50
N ARG A 35 -9.24 8.37 11.34
CA ARG A 35 -8.44 7.15 11.27
C ARG A 35 -7.00 7.39 11.72
N ASP A 36 -6.41 8.52 11.34
CA ASP A 36 -5.07 8.92 11.76
C ASP A 36 -5.01 9.22 13.26
N ARG A 37 -6.04 9.86 13.83
CA ARG A 37 -6.15 10.02 15.28
C ARG A 37 -6.18 8.68 16.02
N CYS A 38 -6.95 7.70 15.54
CA CYS A 38 -6.94 6.36 16.13
C CYS A 38 -5.57 5.68 16.03
N TRP A 39 -4.86 5.83 14.91
CA TRP A 39 -3.49 5.31 14.79
C TRP A 39 -2.52 5.99 15.75
N LEU A 40 -2.67 7.29 15.97
CA LEU A 40 -1.86 8.05 16.92
C LEU A 40 -2.10 7.56 18.34
N GLU A 41 -3.35 7.35 18.74
CA GLU A 41 -3.69 6.80 20.06
C GLU A 41 -3.12 5.39 20.28
N ILE A 42 -3.16 4.53 19.25
CA ILE A 42 -2.53 3.20 19.31
C ILE A 42 -1.00 3.33 19.42
N SER A 43 -0.41 4.31 18.71
CA SER A 43 1.03 4.57 18.73
C SER A 43 1.54 4.95 20.11
N GLU A 44 0.79 5.80 20.83
CA GLU A 44 1.10 6.19 22.21
C GLU A 44 1.01 4.99 23.15
N ARG A 45 -0.02 4.14 23.00
CA ARG A 45 -0.21 2.95 23.86
C ARG A 45 0.85 1.87 23.65
N LEU A 46 1.30 1.68 22.42
CA LEU A 46 2.32 0.67 22.08
C LEU A 46 3.75 1.21 22.18
N GLY A 47 3.92 2.53 22.33
CA GLY A 47 5.23 3.20 22.35
C GLY A 47 5.98 3.04 21.03
N ALA A 48 5.27 3.03 19.90
CA ALA A 48 5.84 2.78 18.59
C ALA A 48 5.22 3.71 17.55
N ASN A 49 6.00 4.16 16.56
CA ASN A 49 5.55 5.11 15.55
C ASN A 49 4.29 4.65 14.80
N SER A 50 3.31 5.54 14.60
CA SER A 50 2.04 5.24 13.92
C SER A 50 2.25 4.64 12.53
N GLU A 51 3.24 5.11 11.79
CA GLU A 51 3.56 4.60 10.44
C GLU A 51 4.14 3.18 10.46
N VAL A 52 4.88 2.81 11.51
CA VAL A 52 5.36 1.43 11.71
C VAL A 52 4.18 0.52 12.02
N LEU A 53 3.25 0.96 12.86
CA LEU A 53 2.05 0.20 13.22
C LEU A 53 1.12 -0.01 12.02
N LYS A 54 0.94 1.02 11.19
CA LYS A 54 0.19 0.93 9.92
C LYS A 54 0.82 -0.10 8.98
N ARG A 55 2.15 -0.10 8.84
CA ARG A 55 2.88 -1.09 8.02
C ARG A 55 2.70 -2.51 8.56
N GLU A 56 2.92 -2.73 9.85
CA GLU A 56 2.75 -4.05 10.48
C GLU A 56 1.29 -4.55 10.39
N TRP A 57 0.31 -3.67 10.57
CA TRP A 57 -1.10 -4.01 10.39
C TRP A 57 -1.42 -4.42 8.95
N LYS A 58 -0.84 -3.75 7.95
CA LYS A 58 -0.95 -4.15 6.54
C LYS A 58 -0.40 -5.56 6.31
N ILE A 59 0.82 -5.82 6.79
CA ILE A 59 1.47 -7.14 6.70
C ILE A 59 0.60 -8.22 7.34
N LEU A 60 0.04 -7.96 8.52
CA LEU A 60 -0.86 -8.88 9.21
C LEU A 60 -2.14 -9.18 8.39
N ARG A 61 -2.80 -8.15 7.85
CA ARG A 61 -3.99 -8.35 7.01
C ARG A 61 -3.69 -9.13 5.73
N ASP A 62 -2.55 -8.88 5.10
CA ASP A 62 -2.15 -9.60 3.88
C ASP A 62 -1.80 -11.06 4.18
N SER A 63 -1.10 -11.32 5.30
CA SER A 63 -0.85 -12.67 5.80
C SER A 63 -2.16 -13.42 6.08
N MET A 64 -3.17 -12.73 6.64
CA MET A 64 -4.51 -13.29 6.86
C MET A 64 -5.20 -13.64 5.53
N ARG A 65 -5.17 -12.74 4.53
CA ARG A 65 -5.74 -13.01 3.19
C ARG A 65 -5.08 -14.22 2.55
N GLN A 66 -3.76 -14.32 2.61
CA GLN A 66 -3.00 -15.46 2.09
C GLN A 66 -3.37 -16.76 2.82
N ALA A 67 -3.50 -16.73 4.15
CA ALA A 67 -3.93 -17.88 4.93
C ALA A 67 -5.35 -18.36 4.55
N LEU A 68 -6.31 -17.44 4.38
CA LEU A 68 -7.66 -17.77 3.93
C LEU A 68 -7.70 -18.30 2.49
N LYS A 69 -6.86 -17.75 1.60
CA LYS A 69 -6.72 -18.26 0.23
C LYS A 69 -6.21 -19.70 0.23
N ARG A 70 -5.16 -19.98 1.01
CA ARG A 70 -4.62 -21.35 1.19
C ARG A 70 -5.66 -22.32 1.75
N SER A 71 -6.47 -21.90 2.72
CA SER A 71 -7.51 -22.77 3.29
C SER A 71 -8.67 -23.04 2.33
N LYS A 72 -9.07 -22.06 1.50
CA LYS A 72 -10.17 -22.20 0.52
C LYS A 72 -9.80 -23.01 -0.71
N THR A 73 -8.54 -22.92 -1.15
CA THR A 73 -8.04 -23.70 -2.30
C THR A 73 -7.75 -25.16 -1.92
N GLY A 74 -8.01 -25.59 -0.68
CA GLY A 74 -7.76 -26.97 -0.26
C GLY A 74 -6.27 -27.32 -0.34
N ALA A 75 -5.38 -26.34 -0.16
CA ALA A 75 -3.94 -26.55 -0.28
C ALA A 75 -3.45 -27.46 0.85
N THR A 76 -3.44 -28.77 0.57
CA THR A 76 -2.67 -29.76 1.31
C THR A 76 -1.19 -29.41 1.15
N THR A 77 -0.41 -29.49 2.23
CA THR A 77 1.05 -29.44 2.07
C THR A 77 1.50 -30.56 1.15
N LYS A 78 2.74 -30.51 0.62
CA LYS A 78 3.33 -31.61 -0.18
C LYS A 78 3.26 -32.99 0.50
N SER A 79 2.97 -33.00 1.80
CA SER A 79 2.78 -34.15 2.70
C SER A 79 1.32 -34.53 2.99
N GLY A 80 0.33 -33.98 2.27
CA GLY A 80 -1.09 -34.34 2.42
C GLY A 80 -1.78 -33.83 3.70
N LEU A 81 -1.07 -33.06 4.54
CA LEU A 81 -1.61 -32.54 5.79
C LEU A 81 -2.42 -31.25 5.56
N PRO A 82 -3.49 -31.02 6.36
CA PRO A 82 -4.21 -29.76 6.35
C PRO A 82 -3.29 -28.58 6.64
N CYS A 83 -3.37 -27.52 5.84
CA CYS A 83 -2.61 -26.30 6.07
C CYS A 83 -2.82 -25.81 7.51
N LYS A 84 -1.73 -25.65 8.26
CA LYS A 84 -1.76 -25.20 9.67
C LYS A 84 -2.50 -23.87 9.76
N LYS A 85 -3.51 -23.79 10.65
CA LYS A 85 -4.26 -22.56 10.94
C LYS A 85 -3.26 -21.44 11.26
N TRP A 86 -3.46 -20.28 10.65
CA TRP A 86 -2.55 -19.16 10.86
C TRP A 86 -2.65 -18.68 12.30
N HIS A 87 -1.51 -18.46 12.97
CA HIS A 87 -1.46 -18.24 14.42
C HIS A 87 -2.31 -17.05 14.89
N PHE A 88 -2.44 -16.00 14.08
CA PHE A 88 -3.24 -14.81 14.40
C PHE A 88 -4.69 -14.89 13.90
N GLN A 89 -5.11 -16.02 13.31
CA GLN A 89 -6.41 -16.17 12.66
C GLN A 89 -7.57 -15.93 13.63
N ASN A 90 -7.52 -16.47 14.84
CA ASN A 90 -8.56 -16.27 15.85
C ASN A 90 -8.57 -14.83 16.37
N ARG A 91 -7.39 -14.24 16.61
CA ARG A 91 -7.28 -12.86 17.11
C ARG A 91 -7.73 -11.83 16.08
N MET A 92 -7.49 -12.07 14.78
CA MET A 92 -7.94 -11.18 13.70
C MET A 92 -9.32 -11.53 13.14
N ALA A 93 -10.02 -12.53 13.69
CA ALA A 93 -11.31 -12.99 13.17
C ALA A 93 -12.37 -11.87 13.09
N PHE A 94 -12.27 -10.86 13.96
CA PHE A 94 -13.18 -9.69 13.96
C PHE A 94 -13.11 -8.86 12.67
N VAL A 95 -12.02 -8.93 11.91
CA VAL A 95 -11.87 -8.22 10.64
C VAL A 95 -12.59 -8.95 9.51
N LEU A 96 -12.79 -10.28 9.63
CA LEU A 96 -13.31 -11.14 8.56
C LEU A 96 -14.64 -10.66 7.94
N PRO A 97 -15.65 -10.23 8.72
CA PRO A 97 -16.93 -9.78 8.17
C PRO A 97 -16.79 -8.53 7.29
N TYR A 98 -15.84 -7.67 7.63
CA TYR A 98 -15.59 -6.39 6.95
C TYR A 98 -14.53 -6.48 5.86
N MET A 99 -13.81 -7.60 5.81
CA MET A 99 -12.81 -7.89 4.80
C MET A 99 -13.53 -8.35 3.53
N THR A 100 -14.03 -7.41 2.74
CA THR A 100 -14.72 -7.67 1.47
C THR A 100 -13.87 -8.59 0.59
N ILE A 101 -14.26 -9.86 0.51
CA ILE A 101 -13.83 -10.74 -0.57
C ILE A 101 -14.52 -10.17 -1.80
N ARG A 102 -13.80 -9.41 -2.63
CA ARG A 102 -14.26 -9.06 -3.97
C ARG A 102 -14.46 -10.39 -4.72
N ARG A 103 -15.65 -10.99 -4.61
CA ARG A 103 -16.10 -12.02 -5.53
C ARG A 103 -16.30 -11.29 -6.85
N SER A 104 -15.31 -11.39 -7.74
CA SER A 104 -15.41 -10.91 -9.11
C SER A 104 -16.52 -11.68 -9.81
N GLN A 105 -17.76 -11.19 -9.75
CA GLN A 105 -18.87 -11.65 -10.56
C GLN A 105 -18.83 -10.83 -11.87
N ARG A 106 -18.09 -11.30 -12.87
CA ARG A 106 -18.28 -10.80 -14.25
C ARG A 106 -19.43 -11.59 -14.86
N ALA A 107 -20.62 -11.01 -14.88
CA ALA A 107 -21.73 -11.46 -15.72
C ALA A 107 -21.54 -10.83 -17.10
N VAL A 108 -21.37 -11.67 -18.12
CA VAL A 108 -21.24 -11.29 -19.53
C VAL A 108 -22.65 -11.04 -20.09
N LYS A 109 -22.90 -9.86 -20.66
CA LYS A 109 -23.92 -9.65 -21.71
C LYS A 109 -23.47 -8.53 -22.64
N SER A 110 -23.48 -8.83 -23.94
CA SER A 110 -22.95 -8.07 -25.05
C SER A 110 -23.93 -7.05 -25.64
N SER A 111 -23.34 -5.99 -26.21
CA SER A 111 -23.83 -5.12 -27.29
C SER A 111 -24.70 -3.91 -26.93
N ILE A 112 -24.11 -2.70 -26.97
CA ILE A 112 -24.23 -1.66 -28.02
C ILE A 112 -23.41 -0.42 -27.60
N LYS A 113 -22.73 0.20 -28.57
CA LYS A 113 -21.74 1.29 -28.44
C LYS A 113 -22.41 2.65 -28.18
N VAL A 114 -21.86 3.49 -27.29
CA VAL A 114 -21.27 4.83 -27.58
C VAL A 114 -20.71 5.49 -26.30
N ASP A 115 -19.43 5.86 -26.38
CA ASP A 115 -18.67 6.95 -25.73
C ASP A 115 -18.98 7.40 -24.28
N ASP A 116 -18.15 6.93 -23.33
CA ASP A 116 -17.57 7.68 -22.18
C ASP A 116 -16.61 6.72 -21.43
N MET A 117 -15.29 6.94 -21.51
CA MET A 117 -14.28 6.01 -20.96
C MET A 117 -13.92 6.40 -19.52
N GLU A 118 -14.72 5.90 -18.59
CA GLU A 118 -14.45 5.87 -17.15
C GLU A 118 -13.26 4.95 -16.83
N VAL A 119 -12.27 5.46 -16.08
CA VAL A 119 -11.05 4.76 -15.67
C VAL A 119 -11.37 3.60 -14.73
N GLY A 120 -11.45 2.42 -15.31
CA GLY A 120 -11.43 1.12 -14.64
C GLY A 120 -10.00 0.68 -14.35
N SER A 121 -9.70 0.55 -13.07
CA SER A 121 -8.56 -0.17 -12.49
C SER A 121 -8.25 -1.49 -13.22
N GLU A 122 -7.16 -1.53 -13.99
CA GLU A 122 -6.55 -2.75 -14.51
C GLU A 122 -5.32 -3.18 -13.71
N HIS A 123 -5.27 -4.49 -13.53
CA HIS A 123 -4.27 -5.25 -12.82
C HIS A 123 -4.03 -6.49 -13.68
N GLU A 124 -2.96 -6.51 -14.48
CA GLU A 124 -2.32 -7.71 -15.05
C GLU A 124 -0.79 -7.45 -15.04
N ARG A 125 -0.04 -7.95 -14.04
CA ARG A 125 0.76 -9.20 -13.95
C ARG A 125 1.88 -9.33 -15.01
N GLU A 126 3.16 -9.10 -14.63
CA GLU A 126 4.23 -10.07 -14.18
C GLU A 126 5.27 -10.28 -15.32
N PRO A 127 6.60 -10.36 -15.06
CA PRO A 127 7.19 -11.46 -14.29
C PRO A 127 8.36 -11.12 -13.35
N GLU A 128 8.54 -11.96 -12.32
CA GLU A 128 9.81 -12.13 -11.62
C GLU A 128 10.99 -12.43 -12.57
N ALA A 129 12.11 -11.74 -12.39
CA ALA A 129 13.45 -12.36 -12.29
C ALA A 129 14.55 -11.28 -12.08
N TRP A 130 15.49 -11.61 -11.19
CA TRP A 130 16.75 -10.91 -10.84
C TRP A 130 16.67 -9.79 -9.79
N LEU A 131 16.63 -10.21 -8.51
CA LEU A 131 17.23 -9.48 -7.39
C LEU A 131 18.74 -9.29 -7.66
N PRO A 132 19.40 -8.20 -7.21
CA PRO A 132 20.04 -8.32 -5.88
C PRO A 132 20.16 -7.01 -5.07
N GLY A 133 19.89 -7.11 -3.77
CA GLY A 133 20.48 -6.28 -2.72
C GLY A 133 20.18 -4.78 -2.77
N HIS A 134 19.06 -4.33 -2.20
CA HIS A 134 19.04 -2.97 -1.66
C HIS A 134 19.83 -2.97 -0.36
N GLN A 135 21.14 -2.77 -0.51
CA GLN A 135 21.93 -2.10 0.51
C GLN A 135 21.18 -0.82 0.88
N ALA A 136 20.96 -0.64 2.18
CA ALA A 136 20.36 0.54 2.74
C ALA A 136 21.11 1.79 2.26
N SER A 137 20.55 2.53 1.30
CA SER A 137 20.84 3.95 1.13
C SER A 137 19.80 4.69 1.96
N SER A 138 20.28 5.32 3.04
CA SER A 138 19.46 6.05 4.02
C SER A 138 18.63 7.20 3.40
N ASP A 139 18.89 7.56 2.14
CA ASP A 139 18.22 8.66 1.43
C ASP A 139 16.94 8.23 0.71
N HIS A 140 16.87 6.98 0.22
CA HIS A 140 15.68 6.48 -0.47
C HIS A 140 14.49 6.44 0.48
N ASP A 141 14.72 6.04 1.74
CA ASP A 141 13.72 6.08 2.80
C ASP A 141 13.23 7.51 3.09
N SER A 142 14.10 8.52 3.07
CA SER A 142 13.73 9.91 3.38
C SER A 142 12.84 10.53 2.29
N LEU A 143 13.20 10.33 1.02
CA LEU A 143 12.38 10.76 -0.11
C LEU A 143 11.07 9.99 -0.17
N ASP A 144 11.10 8.67 0.05
CA ASP A 144 9.89 7.85 0.10
C ASP A 144 8.95 8.29 1.23
N LEU A 145 9.50 8.63 2.41
CA LEU A 145 8.75 9.18 3.54
C LEU A 145 8.17 10.57 3.22
N PHE A 146 8.92 11.42 2.54
CA PHE A 146 8.45 12.72 2.09
C PHE A 146 7.28 12.58 1.10
N PHE A 147 7.43 11.79 0.04
CA PHE A 147 6.37 11.57 -0.94
C PHE A 147 5.17 10.85 -0.33
N ALA A 148 5.37 9.96 0.64
CA ALA A 148 4.28 9.36 1.40
C ALA A 148 3.49 10.42 2.20
N SER A 149 4.19 11.35 2.84
CA SER A 149 3.60 12.48 3.57
C SER A 149 2.85 13.44 2.64
N VAL A 150 3.43 13.81 1.50
CA VAL A 150 2.79 14.66 0.47
C VAL A 150 1.58 13.96 -0.15
N CYS A 151 1.66 12.64 -0.36
CA CYS A 151 0.51 11.85 -0.81
C CYS A 151 -0.62 11.86 0.23
N GLN A 152 -0.29 11.81 1.52
CA GLN A 152 -1.28 11.83 2.59
C GLN A 152 -1.97 13.19 2.69
N SER A 153 -1.22 14.30 2.64
CA SER A 153 -1.79 15.64 2.63
C SER A 153 -2.68 15.87 1.40
N THR A 154 -2.26 15.39 0.23
CA THR A 154 -3.05 15.49 -1.00
C THR A 154 -4.35 14.66 -0.91
N LYS A 155 -4.31 13.47 -0.30
CA LYS A 155 -5.51 12.61 -0.13
C LYS A 155 -6.59 13.23 0.76
N ARG A 156 -6.23 14.16 1.65
CA ARG A 156 -7.17 14.90 2.51
C ARG A 156 -7.95 15.98 1.75
N LEU A 157 -7.49 16.39 0.57
CA LEU A 157 -8.14 17.39 -0.25
C LEU A 157 -9.25 16.78 -1.14
N PRO A 158 -10.27 17.55 -1.54
CA PRO A 158 -11.30 17.07 -2.49
C PRO A 158 -10.70 16.67 -3.86
N ARG A 159 -11.36 15.74 -4.56
CA ARG A 159 -10.91 15.15 -5.85
C ARG A 159 -10.44 16.19 -6.87
N LYS A 160 -11.15 17.31 -7.01
CA LYS A 160 -10.81 18.40 -7.93
C LYS A 160 -9.42 18.98 -7.64
N TYR A 161 -9.08 19.17 -6.37
CA TYR A 161 -7.79 19.69 -5.94
C TYR A 161 -6.70 18.63 -6.02
N GLN A 162 -7.02 17.35 -5.76
CA GLN A 162 -6.07 16.25 -5.97
C GLN A 162 -5.57 16.18 -7.40
N SER A 163 -6.47 16.31 -8.38
CA SER A 163 -6.10 16.32 -9.80
C SER A 163 -5.21 17.51 -10.14
N SER A 164 -5.45 18.68 -9.54
CA SER A 164 -4.62 19.86 -9.74
C SER A 164 -3.21 19.66 -9.17
N VAL A 165 -3.09 19.12 -7.96
CA VAL A 165 -1.80 18.85 -7.31
C VAL A 165 -1.02 17.80 -8.11
N LYS A 166 -1.66 16.70 -8.53
CA LYS A 166 -1.02 15.67 -9.36
C LYS A 166 -0.43 16.23 -10.65
N ARG A 167 -1.19 17.07 -11.36
CA ARG A 167 -0.73 17.71 -12.59
C ARG A 167 0.50 18.59 -12.32
N GLN A 168 0.44 19.44 -11.30
CA GLN A 168 1.57 20.33 -10.96
C GLN A 168 2.84 19.56 -10.57
N VAL A 169 2.72 18.44 -9.86
CA VAL A 169 3.87 17.60 -9.51
C VAL A 169 4.47 16.94 -10.75
N LEU A 170 3.65 16.42 -11.65
CA LEU A 170 4.12 15.84 -12.91
C LEU A 170 4.79 16.89 -13.81
N ASP A 171 4.18 18.07 -13.94
CA ASP A 171 4.76 19.16 -14.74
C ASP A 171 6.13 19.61 -14.19
N ALA A 172 6.30 19.61 -12.86
CA ALA A 172 7.57 19.94 -12.23
C ALA A 172 8.62 18.85 -12.48
N LEU A 173 8.25 17.57 -12.39
CA LEU A 173 9.15 16.46 -12.68
C LEU A 173 9.62 16.48 -14.14
N LEU A 174 8.70 16.64 -15.09
CA LEU A 174 9.03 16.68 -16.52
C LEU A 174 10.02 17.81 -16.85
N ARG A 175 9.86 19.00 -16.25
CA ARG A 175 10.81 20.10 -16.46
C ARG A 175 12.21 19.79 -15.93
N VAL A 176 12.29 19.21 -14.73
CA VAL A 176 13.57 18.84 -14.14
C VAL A 176 14.24 17.71 -14.93
N GLU A 177 13.45 16.76 -15.44
CA GLU A 177 13.96 15.70 -16.32
C GLU A 177 14.50 16.29 -17.63
N GLU A 178 13.79 17.23 -18.25
CA GLU A 178 14.24 17.91 -19.48
C GLU A 178 15.53 18.72 -19.26
N GLU A 179 15.62 19.49 -18.17
CA GLU A 179 16.83 20.24 -17.78
C GLU A 179 18.02 19.29 -17.55
N TRP A 180 17.79 18.18 -16.84
CA TRP A 180 18.82 17.18 -16.59
C TRP A 180 19.29 16.47 -17.86
N GLU A 181 18.38 16.13 -18.77
CA GLU A 181 18.73 15.56 -20.07
C GLU A 181 19.57 16.53 -20.90
N MET A 182 19.23 17.82 -20.89
CA MET A 182 20.02 18.87 -21.56
C MET A 182 21.44 18.96 -21.00
N GLU A 183 21.60 19.03 -19.67
CA GLU A 183 22.92 19.06 -19.01
C GLU A 183 23.78 17.83 -19.36
N GLN A 184 23.17 16.65 -19.47
CA GLN A 184 23.87 15.42 -19.87
C GLN A 184 24.28 15.43 -21.35
N THR A 185 23.48 16.03 -22.24
CA THR A 185 23.84 16.18 -23.65
C THR A 185 24.95 17.19 -23.87
N GLU A 186 24.93 18.31 -23.15
CA GLU A 186 25.95 19.36 -23.22
C GLU A 186 27.30 18.84 -22.68
N SER A 187 27.27 18.14 -21.55
CA SER A 187 28.46 17.48 -20.97
C SER A 187 29.09 16.44 -21.90
N LYS A 188 28.30 15.71 -22.70
CA LYS A 188 28.81 14.77 -23.71
C LYS A 188 29.36 15.46 -24.95
N ALA A 189 28.80 16.60 -25.33
CA ALA A 189 29.24 17.38 -26.48
C ALA A 189 30.57 18.11 -26.20
N GLU A 190 30.79 18.58 -24.97
CA GLU A 190 32.05 19.20 -24.56
C GLU A 190 33.21 18.19 -24.51
N VAL A 191 32.98 16.99 -23.93
CA VAL A 191 34.00 15.92 -23.87
C VAL A 191 34.46 15.45 -25.26
N ASN A 192 33.58 15.53 -26.27
CA ASN A 192 33.93 15.16 -27.64
C ASN A 192 34.70 16.25 -28.41
N LYS A 193 34.75 17.49 -27.90
CA LYS A 193 35.47 18.62 -28.52
C LYS A 193 36.94 18.67 -28.14
N ASP A 194 37.33 18.04 -27.03
CA ASP A 194 38.72 17.98 -26.54
C ASP A 194 39.56 16.86 -27.20
N PHE A 195 39.02 16.15 -28.20
CA PHE A 195 39.68 15.03 -28.88
C PHE A 195 39.97 15.26 -30.38
N ASP A 196 39.74 16.47 -30.91
CA ASP A 196 40.06 16.86 -32.30
C ASP A 196 41.23 17.86 -32.36
#